data_AF-A0A951L9G4-F1
#
_entry.id   AF-A0A951L9G4-F1
#
_cell.length_a   1.000
_cell.length_b   1.000
_cell.length_c   1.000
_cell.angle_alpha   90.00
_cell.angle_beta   90.00
_cell.angle_gamma   90.00
#
_symmetry.space_group_name_H-M   'P 1'
#
loop_
_entity.id
_entity.type
_entity.pdbx_description
1 polymer ?
#
loop_
_entity_poly.entity_id
_entity_poly.type
_entity_poly.pdbx_seq_one_letter_code
_entity_poly.pdbx_strand_id
1 'polypeptide(L)'
;MGAQQAAQPSVLQEVSSLIQTLSILVGVVISILSFNHTRRKEAEARKVEAARPFLLLRQSTYIEALKVAAILANQDAHTEEEISVAKRRFRDLYVAELSMVEPPEVEQQMVALAGQIAPDLLDLSPAQGAALRLAHALRNSFTEAYDLSPSPRAGL
;
A
#
# COMPACT_ATOMS: atom_id res chain seq x y z
N MET A 1 75.48 -25.48 25.28
CA MET A 1 74.57 -26.38 24.55
C MET A 1 73.26 -26.47 25.32
N GLY A 2 72.25 -25.70 24.92
CA GLY A 2 70.90 -25.81 25.46
C GLY A 2 69.96 -26.00 24.27
N ALA A 3 69.60 -27.25 23.99
CA ALA A 3 68.63 -27.57 22.94
C ALA A 3 67.24 -27.13 23.41
N GLN A 4 66.70 -26.12 22.76
CA GLN A 4 65.33 -25.65 22.92
C GLN A 4 64.40 -26.75 22.37
N GLN A 5 63.86 -27.59 23.26
CA GLN A 5 62.82 -28.55 22.88
C GLN A 5 61.55 -27.78 22.54
N ALA A 6 61.19 -27.74 21.26
CA ALA A 6 59.91 -27.26 20.79
C ALA A 6 58.81 -28.17 21.36
N ALA A 7 58.04 -27.65 22.31
CA ALA A 7 56.89 -28.36 22.88
C ALA A 7 55.83 -28.54 21.79
N GLN A 8 55.57 -29.78 21.38
CA GLN A 8 54.46 -30.07 20.48
C GLN A 8 53.14 -29.87 21.24
N PRO A 9 52.16 -29.15 20.66
CA PRO A 9 50.86 -28.98 21.30
C PRO A 9 50.18 -30.34 21.49
N SER A 10 49.50 -30.51 22.62
CA SER A 10 48.73 -31.73 22.85
C SER A 10 47.48 -31.74 21.97
N VAL A 11 47.08 -32.90 21.45
CA VAL A 11 45.89 -33.07 20.57
C VAL A 11 44.62 -32.40 21.13
N LEU A 12 44.50 -32.32 22.46
CA LEU A 12 43.39 -31.63 23.13
C LEU A 12 43.38 -30.11 22.87
N GLN A 13 44.55 -29.48 22.77
CA GLN A 13 44.69 -28.06 22.46
C GLN A 13 44.29 -27.78 21.00
N GLU A 14 44.67 -28.66 20.08
CA GLU A 14 44.29 -28.55 18.66
C GLU A 14 42.77 -28.69 18.46
N VAL A 15 42.17 -29.69 19.10
CA VAL A 15 40.71 -29.90 19.07
C VAL A 15 39.96 -28.70 19.69
N SER A 16 40.46 -28.18 20.81
CA SER A 16 39.86 -27.01 21.47
C SER A 16 39.91 -25.76 20.58
N SER A 17 41.06 -25.49 19.94
CA SER A 17 41.24 -24.37 19.03
C SER A 17 40.34 -24.48 17.79
N LEU A 18 40.19 -25.69 17.24
CA LEU A 18 39.29 -25.95 16.11
C LEU A 18 37.83 -25.66 16.49
N ILE A 19 37.37 -26.17 17.63
CA ILE A 19 36.00 -25.95 18.12
C ILE A 19 35.75 -24.46 18.36
N GLN A 20 36.69 -23.73 18.98
CA GLN A 20 36.58 -22.29 19.21
C GLN A 20 36.49 -21.52 17.89
N THR A 21 37.36 -21.82 16.94
CA THR A 21 37.37 -21.17 15.62
C THR A 21 36.06 -21.41 14.88
N LEU A 22 35.57 -22.65 14.85
CA LEU A 22 34.28 -22.99 14.25
C LEU A 22 33.13 -22.26 14.95
N SER A 23 33.15 -22.17 16.28
CA SER A 23 32.10 -21.48 17.05
C SER A 23 32.04 -19.99 16.73
N ILE A 24 33.19 -19.32 16.59
CA ILE A 24 33.25 -17.91 16.17
C ILE A 24 32.69 -17.74 14.76
N LEU A 25 33.09 -18.58 13.81
CA LEU A 25 32.60 -18.53 12.43
C LEU A 25 31.09 -18.75 12.35
N VAL A 26 30.57 -19.74 13.08
CA VAL A 26 29.12 -19.98 13.18
C VAL A 26 28.40 -18.76 13.76
N GLY A 27 28.93 -18.17 14.84
CA GLY A 27 28.35 -16.97 15.44
C GLY A 27 28.30 -15.78 14.46
N VAL A 28 29.38 -15.56 13.70
CA VAL A 28 29.44 -14.49 12.67
C VAL A 28 28.41 -14.74 11.57
N VAL A 29 28.31 -15.97 11.05
CA VAL A 29 27.33 -16.31 10.00
C VAL A 29 25.89 -16.10 10.50
N ILE A 30 25.56 -16.59 11.70
CA ILE A 30 24.23 -16.39 12.31
C ILE A 30 23.95 -14.90 12.49
N SER A 31 24.94 -14.12 12.95
CA SER A 31 24.81 -12.68 13.12
C SER A 31 24.49 -11.97 11.80
N ILE A 32 25.23 -12.27 10.72
CA ILE A 32 25.00 -11.69 9.39
C ILE A 32 23.59 -12.06 8.86
N LEU A 33 23.21 -13.34 8.99
CA LEU A 33 21.89 -13.80 8.53
C LEU A 33 20.76 -13.13 9.32
N SER A 34 20.88 -13.06 10.65
CA SER A 34 19.90 -12.43 11.53
C SER A 34 19.77 -10.93 11.26
N PHE A 35 20.89 -10.23 11.08
CA PHE A 35 20.92 -8.81 10.75
C PHE A 35 20.25 -8.54 9.40
N ASN A 36 20.58 -9.33 8.37
CA ASN A 36 19.96 -9.19 7.05
C ASN A 36 18.45 -9.48 7.07
N HIS A 37 18.03 -10.51 7.82
CA HIS A 37 16.61 -10.83 8.00
C HIS A 37 15.85 -9.69 8.69
N THR A 38 16.43 -9.14 9.76
CA THR A 38 15.84 -8.03 10.53
C THR A 38 15.72 -6.77 9.68
N ARG A 39 16.77 -6.41 8.94
CA ARG A 39 16.74 -5.25 8.03
C ARG A 39 15.67 -5.35 6.96
N ARG A 40 15.44 -6.55 6.41
CA ARG A 40 14.36 -6.77 5.42
C ARG A 40 12.99 -6.55 6.05
N LYS A 41 12.73 -7.17 7.20
CA LYS A 41 11.47 -6.98 7.93
C LYS A 41 11.22 -5.52 8.32
N GLU A 42 12.24 -4.81 8.79
CA GLU A 42 12.11 -3.39 9.10
C GLU A 42 11.84 -2.55 7.84
N ALA A 43 12.48 -2.86 6.72
CA ALA A 43 12.23 -2.16 5.47
C ALA A 43 10.79 -2.38 4.97
N GLU A 44 10.28 -3.61 5.06
CA GLU A 44 8.89 -3.93 4.75
C GLU A 44 7.91 -3.20 5.68
N ALA A 45 8.16 -3.22 7.00
CA ALA A 45 7.33 -2.53 7.97
C ALA A 45 7.29 -1.01 7.72
N ARG A 46 8.44 -0.40 7.37
CA ARG A 46 8.50 1.03 7.02
C ARG A 46 7.71 1.35 5.75
N LYS A 47 7.70 0.47 4.74
CA LYS A 47 6.88 0.66 3.53
C LYS A 47 5.39 0.66 3.86
N VAL A 48 4.94 -0.30 4.67
CA VAL A 48 3.53 -0.38 5.11
C VAL A 48 3.14 0.85 5.91
N GLU A 49 3.99 1.27 6.85
CA GLU A 49 3.70 2.45 7.67
C GLU A 49 3.71 3.74 6.85
N ALA A 50 4.59 3.86 5.86
CA ALA A 50 4.60 5.00 4.93
C ALA A 50 3.35 5.07 4.06
N ALA A 51 2.78 3.92 3.67
CA ALA A 51 1.55 3.86 2.88
C ALA A 51 0.27 4.05 3.72
N ARG A 52 0.35 3.87 5.05
CA ARG A 52 -0.81 3.94 5.97
C ARG A 52 -1.66 5.20 5.79
N PRO A 53 -1.13 6.43 5.72
CA PRO A 53 -1.95 7.63 5.58
C PRO A 53 -2.82 7.62 4.32
N PHE A 54 -2.27 7.14 3.20
CA PHE A 54 -2.99 7.03 1.94
C PHE A 54 -4.08 5.95 2.01
N LEU A 55 -3.80 4.81 2.64
CA LEU A 55 -4.79 3.73 2.83
C LEU A 55 -5.96 4.18 3.73
N LEU A 56 -5.68 4.93 4.79
CA LEU A 56 -6.72 5.49 5.66
C LEU A 56 -7.58 6.52 4.92
N LEU A 57 -6.95 7.40 4.13
CA LEU A 57 -7.68 8.34 3.28
C LEU A 57 -8.61 7.59 2.33
N ARG A 58 -8.08 6.62 1.58
CA ARG A 58 -8.86 5.76 0.68
C ARG A 58 -10.05 5.11 1.39
N GLN A 59 -9.83 4.51 2.56
CA GLN A 59 -10.90 3.88 3.34
C GLN A 59 -12.00 4.89 3.70
N SER A 60 -11.61 6.08 4.18
CA SER A 60 -12.58 7.11 4.57
C SER A 60 -13.41 7.61 3.38
N THR A 61 -12.77 7.87 2.24
CA THR A 61 -13.44 8.31 1.01
C THR A 61 -14.35 7.23 0.44
N TYR A 62 -14.00 5.95 0.56
CA TYR A 62 -14.88 4.84 0.14
C TYR A 62 -16.14 4.75 0.97
N ILE A 63 -16.01 4.88 2.30
CA ILE A 63 -17.17 4.89 3.20
C ILE A 63 -18.09 6.06 2.87
N GLU A 64 -17.52 7.22 2.54
CA GLU A 64 -18.31 8.38 2.16
C GLU A 64 -19.02 8.20 0.82
N ALA A 65 -18.31 7.71 -0.21
CA ALA A 65 -18.90 7.39 -1.51
C ALA A 65 -20.06 6.41 -1.36
N LEU A 66 -19.92 5.38 -0.51
CA LEU A 66 -20.98 4.42 -0.23
C LEU A 66 -22.20 5.07 0.45
N LYS A 67 -22.00 5.97 1.41
CA LYS A 67 -23.10 6.69 2.08
C LYS A 67 -23.87 7.55 1.09
N VAL A 68 -23.17 8.29 0.23
CA VAL A 68 -23.79 9.15 -0.78
C VAL A 68 -24.53 8.30 -1.83
N ALA A 69 -23.90 7.22 -2.30
CA ALA A 69 -24.52 6.26 -3.20
C ALA A 69 -25.80 5.65 -2.61
N ALA A 70 -25.81 5.33 -1.31
CA ALA A 70 -26.99 4.78 -0.64
C ALA A 70 -28.17 5.75 -0.63
N ILE A 71 -27.93 7.06 -0.41
CA ILE A 71 -28.98 8.08 -0.47
C ILE A 71 -29.55 8.15 -1.89
N LEU A 72 -28.68 8.20 -2.90
CA LEU A 72 -29.10 8.30 -4.31
C LEU A 72 -29.74 7.02 -4.85
N ALA A 73 -29.47 5.86 -4.25
CA ALA A 73 -30.11 4.60 -4.60
C ALA A 73 -31.47 4.41 -3.92
N ASN A 74 -31.74 5.12 -2.82
CA ASN A 74 -32.99 5.01 -2.03
C ASN A 74 -33.74 6.34 -1.99
N GLN A 75 -33.91 7.00 -3.14
CA GLN A 75 -34.47 8.35 -3.24
C GLN A 75 -35.86 8.47 -2.58
N ASP A 76 -36.69 7.42 -2.63
CA ASP A 76 -38.02 7.39 -2.03
C ASP A 76 -38.01 7.57 -0.49
N ALA A 77 -36.88 7.29 0.16
CA ALA A 77 -36.71 7.43 1.60
C ALA A 77 -36.11 8.78 2.03
N HIS A 78 -35.85 9.68 1.08
CA HIS A 78 -35.14 10.94 1.30
C HIS A 78 -35.88 12.14 0.72
N THR A 79 -35.61 13.31 1.28
CA THR A 79 -36.14 14.58 0.76
C THR A 79 -35.42 15.02 -0.51
N GLU A 80 -36.06 15.86 -1.32
CA GLU A 80 -35.44 16.44 -2.53
C GLU A 80 -34.15 17.22 -2.21
N GLU A 81 -34.11 17.89 -1.05
CA GLU A 81 -32.93 18.61 -0.56
C GLU A 81 -31.77 17.64 -0.29
N GLU A 82 -32.02 16.54 0.42
CA GLU A 82 -31.02 15.50 0.69
C GLU A 82 -30.49 14.86 -0.60
N ILE A 83 -31.37 14.60 -1.56
CA ILE A 83 -30.99 14.06 -2.88
C ILE A 83 -30.10 15.08 -3.62
N SER A 84 -30.47 16.35 -3.62
CA SER A 84 -29.71 17.43 -4.25
C SER A 84 -28.32 17.59 -3.64
N VAL A 85 -28.21 17.52 -2.30
CA VAL A 85 -26.93 17.50 -1.57
C VAL A 85 -26.10 16.28 -1.95
N ALA A 86 -26.72 15.09 -1.96
CA ALA A 86 -26.05 13.84 -2.31
C ALA A 86 -25.54 13.85 -3.75
N LYS A 87 -26.31 14.38 -4.71
CA LYS A 87 -25.87 14.54 -6.10
C LYS A 87 -24.63 15.43 -6.22
N ARG A 88 -24.61 16.57 -5.52
CA ARG A 88 -23.43 17.46 -5.48
C ARG A 88 -22.22 16.74 -4.89
N ARG A 89 -22.39 16.09 -3.72
CA ARG A 89 -21.28 15.39 -3.06
C ARG A 89 -20.76 14.21 -3.89
N PHE A 90 -21.64 13.47 -4.56
CA PHE A 90 -21.26 12.39 -5.47
C PHE A 90 -20.38 12.91 -6.61
N ARG A 91 -20.75 14.06 -7.20
CA ARG A 91 -19.95 14.74 -8.23
C ARG A 91 -18.58 15.14 -7.70
N ASP A 92 -18.52 15.76 -6.52
CA ASP A 92 -17.26 16.22 -5.93
C ASP A 92 -16.31 15.06 -5.64
N LEU A 93 -16.84 13.97 -5.09
CA LEU A 93 -16.10 12.73 -4.88
C LEU A 93 -15.54 12.19 -6.21
N TYR A 94 -16.40 12.08 -7.23
CA TYR A 94 -16.01 11.55 -8.54
C TYR A 94 -15.01 12.45 -9.29
N VAL A 95 -15.06 13.77 -9.15
CA VAL A 95 -14.16 14.68 -9.89
C VAL A 95 -12.82 14.87 -9.20
N ALA A 96 -12.74 14.63 -7.89
CA ALA A 96 -11.54 14.96 -7.10
C ALA A 96 -11.15 13.86 -6.11
N GLU A 97 -11.84 13.78 -4.97
CA GLU A 97 -11.33 13.06 -3.79
C GLU A 97 -11.24 11.55 -4.02
N LEU A 98 -12.30 10.94 -4.55
CA LEU A 98 -12.36 9.50 -4.78
C LEU A 98 -11.42 9.10 -5.92
N SER A 99 -11.42 9.85 -7.03
CA SER A 99 -10.58 9.53 -8.18
C SER A 99 -9.08 9.74 -7.95
N MET A 100 -8.70 10.46 -6.90
CA MET A 100 -7.31 10.52 -6.43
C MET A 100 -6.87 9.24 -5.70
N VAL A 101 -7.80 8.49 -5.11
CA VAL A 101 -7.47 7.36 -4.23
C VAL A 101 -7.91 6.01 -4.77
N GLU A 102 -8.91 5.96 -5.65
CA GLU A 102 -9.53 4.72 -6.11
C GLU A 102 -8.77 4.06 -7.28
N PRO A 103 -8.73 2.72 -7.38
CA PRO A 103 -8.21 2.05 -8.57
C PRO A 103 -9.24 2.16 -9.73
N PRO A 104 -8.80 1.96 -10.99
CA PRO A 104 -9.67 2.12 -12.17
C PRO A 104 -10.95 1.27 -12.14
N GLU A 105 -10.93 0.12 -11.46
CA GLU A 105 -12.11 -0.74 -11.35
C GLU A 105 -13.22 -0.09 -10.51
N VAL A 106 -12.88 0.67 -9.47
CA VAL A 106 -13.86 1.37 -8.63
C VAL A 106 -14.45 2.56 -9.39
N GLU A 107 -13.60 3.30 -10.12
CA GLU A 107 -14.02 4.38 -11.01
C GLU A 107 -15.07 3.89 -12.02
N GLN A 108 -14.85 2.73 -12.65
CA GLN A 108 -15.82 2.11 -13.56
C GLN A 108 -17.15 1.78 -12.89
N GLN A 109 -17.14 1.26 -11.66
CA GLN A 109 -18.37 0.97 -10.92
C GLN A 109 -19.10 2.25 -10.50
N MET A 110 -18.37 3.31 -10.15
CA MET A 110 -18.95 4.62 -9.85
C MET A 110 -19.68 5.21 -11.07
N VAL A 111 -19.05 5.14 -12.25
CA VAL A 111 -19.67 5.59 -13.51
C VAL A 111 -20.90 4.74 -13.86
N ALA A 112 -20.80 3.42 -13.72
CA ALA A 112 -21.90 2.51 -13.99
C ALA A 112 -23.09 2.76 -13.05
N LEU A 113 -22.83 3.00 -11.77
CA LEU A 113 -23.84 3.38 -10.80
C LEU A 113 -24.48 4.72 -11.17
N ALA A 114 -23.68 5.76 -11.41
CA ALA A 114 -24.17 7.08 -11.81
C ALA A 114 -25.08 7.02 -13.04
N GLY A 115 -24.74 6.19 -14.04
CA GLY A 115 -25.59 5.98 -15.22
C GLY A 115 -26.99 5.43 -14.89
N GLN A 116 -27.17 4.76 -13.76
CA GLN A 116 -28.46 4.21 -13.32
C GLN A 116 -29.23 5.17 -12.41
N ILE A 117 -28.55 5.81 -11.46
CA ILE A 117 -29.20 6.61 -10.40
C ILE A 117 -29.23 8.11 -10.66
N ALA A 118 -28.31 8.64 -11.47
CA ALA A 118 -28.16 10.06 -11.72
C ALA A 118 -27.33 10.33 -13.00
N PRO A 119 -27.87 10.04 -14.21
CA PRO A 119 -27.13 10.14 -15.46
C PRO A 119 -26.65 11.56 -15.78
N ASP A 120 -27.34 12.58 -15.26
CA ASP A 120 -26.95 13.99 -15.32
C ASP A 120 -25.59 14.26 -14.65
N LEU A 121 -25.11 13.35 -13.80
CA LEU A 121 -23.80 13.45 -13.15
C LEU A 121 -22.62 13.11 -14.07
N LEU A 122 -22.88 12.44 -15.21
CA LEU A 122 -21.85 12.05 -16.17
C LEU A 122 -21.43 13.21 -17.10
N ASP A 123 -22.28 14.22 -17.24
CA ASP A 123 -21.99 15.39 -18.07
C ASP A 123 -21.05 16.35 -17.32
N LEU A 124 -19.74 16.16 -17.50
CA LEU A 124 -18.71 17.00 -16.89
C LEU A 124 -18.46 18.26 -17.72
N SER A 125 -18.37 19.40 -17.04
CA SER A 125 -17.83 20.63 -17.64
C SER A 125 -16.32 20.48 -17.96
N PRO A 126 -15.76 21.30 -18.86
CA PRO A 126 -14.33 21.26 -19.17
C PRO A 126 -13.42 21.41 -17.93
N ALA A 127 -13.83 22.25 -16.97
CA ALA A 127 -13.10 22.46 -15.71
C ALA A 127 -13.15 21.22 -14.81
N GLN A 128 -14.32 20.58 -14.70
CA GLN A 128 -14.46 19.31 -13.95
C GLN A 128 -13.63 18.19 -14.59
N GLY A 129 -13.66 18.08 -15.93
CA GLY A 129 -12.80 17.12 -16.63
C GLY A 129 -11.30 17.38 -16.42
N ALA A 130 -10.88 18.64 -16.29
CA ALA A 130 -9.49 18.99 -15.95
C ALA A 130 -9.12 18.59 -14.52
N ALA A 131 -10.01 18.83 -13.55
CA ALA A 131 -9.83 18.40 -12.17
C ALA A 131 -9.73 16.87 -12.05
N LEU A 132 -10.59 16.13 -12.76
CA LEU A 132 -10.54 14.66 -12.82
C LEU A 132 -9.20 14.15 -13.34
N ARG A 133 -8.68 14.75 -14.43
CA ARG A 133 -7.35 14.39 -14.95
C ARG A 133 -6.23 14.67 -13.96
N LEU A 134 -6.30 15.77 -13.21
CA LEU A 134 -5.35 16.06 -12.13
C LEU A 134 -5.45 15.01 -11.02
N ALA A 135 -6.66 14.65 -10.57
CA ALA A 135 -6.87 13.61 -9.58
C ALA A 135 -6.27 12.26 -10.03
N HIS A 136 -6.46 11.87 -11.30
CA HIS A 136 -5.83 10.67 -11.87
C HIS A 136 -4.30 10.73 -11.90
N ALA A 137 -3.72 11.89 -12.23
CA ALA A 137 -2.26 12.04 -12.21
C ALA A 137 -1.71 11.89 -10.78
N LEU A 138 -2.39 12.48 -9.80
CA LEU A 138 -2.03 12.35 -8.38
C LEU A 138 -2.16 10.91 -7.90
N ARG A 139 -3.27 10.23 -8.24
CA ARG A 139 -3.48 8.79 -7.98
C ARG A 139 -2.30 7.98 -8.49
N ASN A 140 -1.96 8.14 -9.77
CA ASN A 140 -0.93 7.35 -10.42
C ASN A 140 0.43 7.54 -9.71
N SER A 141 0.76 8.78 -9.34
CA SER A 141 1.95 9.10 -8.56
C SER A 141 1.97 8.41 -7.19
N PHE A 142 0.85 8.38 -6.46
CA PHE A 142 0.77 7.66 -5.18
C PHE A 142 0.86 6.15 -5.35
N THR A 143 0.21 5.59 -6.37
CA THR A 143 0.27 4.15 -6.63
C THR A 143 1.66 3.68 -6.98
N GLU A 144 2.41 4.47 -7.75
CA GLU A 144 3.81 4.20 -8.09
C GLU A 144 4.71 4.32 -6.85
N ALA A 145 4.54 5.38 -6.06
CA ALA A 145 5.36 5.62 -4.86
C ALA A 145 5.27 4.51 -3.81
N TYR A 146 4.10 3.86 -3.70
CA TYR A 146 3.83 2.84 -2.69
C TYR A 146 3.73 1.41 -3.23
N ASP A 147 4.04 1.18 -4.51
CA ASP A 147 3.94 -0.15 -5.15
C ASP A 147 2.55 -0.78 -4.97
N LEU A 148 1.51 0.06 -5.09
CA LEU A 148 0.11 -0.34 -4.95
C LEU A 148 -0.53 -0.71 -6.30
N SER A 149 0.28 -0.81 -7.36
CA SER A 149 -0.17 -1.21 -8.68
C SER A 149 -0.79 -2.61 -8.61
N PRO A 150 -1.95 -2.84 -9.24
CA PRO A 150 -2.52 -4.18 -9.30
C PRO A 150 -1.51 -5.11 -9.99
N SER A 151 -1.04 -6.12 -9.26
CA SER A 151 -0.25 -7.20 -9.86
C SER A 151 -1.07 -7.81 -11.00
N PRO A 152 -0.49 -8.05 -12.19
CA PRO A 152 -1.19 -8.76 -13.25
C PRO A 152 -1.69 -10.05 -12.63
N ARG A 153 -3.03 -10.22 -12.55
CA ARG A 153 -3.61 -11.48 -12.09
C ARG A 153 -2.98 -12.58 -12.95
N ALA A 154 -2.15 -13.42 -12.32
CA ALA A 154 -1.79 -14.70 -12.91
C ALA A 154 -3.13 -15.37 -13.23
N GLY A 155 -3.35 -15.63 -14.52
CA GLY A 155 -4.64 -16.08 -15.03
C GLY A 155 -5.22 -17.23 -14.20
N LEU A 156 -6.49 -17.07 -13.85
CA LEU A 156 -7.39 -18.16 -13.51
C LEU A 156 -8.49 -18.18 -14.56
#